data_AF-A0A945MSI7-F1
#
_entry.id   AF-A0A945MSI7-F1
#
_cell.length_a   1.000
_cell.length_b   1.000
_cell.length_c   1.000
_cell.angle_alpha   90.00
_cell.angle_beta   90.00
_cell.angle_gamma   90.00
#
_symmetry.space_group_name_H-M   'P 1'
#
loop_
_entity.id
_entity.type
_entity.pdbx_description
1 polymer ?
#
loop_
_entity_poly.entity_id
_entity_poly.type
_entity_poly.pdbx_seq_one_letter_code
_entity_poly.pdbx_strand_id
1 'polypeptide(L)'
;MHEKDARRLHEETLVIDAHNDSIVALIRRGNLRLDGAQRPDDAEREGAVAYLRQYIRPLGEGIQLDIGKMRQGGLNAAFFAVDCTRPWGNHLLYLMDALGYFLGEIEEFGADILIAHSASDIERAHAENKLAAILAVE
;
A
#
# COMPACT_ATOMS: atom_id res chain seq x y z
N MET A 1 -8.08 29.01 4.23
CA MET A 1 -7.07 28.38 5.11
C MET A 1 -5.73 28.63 4.46
N HIS A 2 -4.79 29.30 5.13
CA HIS A 2 -3.48 29.58 4.53
C HIS A 2 -2.65 28.29 4.50
N GLU A 3 -1.83 28.08 3.47
CA GLU A 3 -0.99 26.86 3.29
C GLU A 3 -0.19 26.49 4.55
N LYS A 4 0.29 27.50 5.28
CA LYS A 4 0.99 27.33 6.56
C LYS A 4 0.11 26.71 7.65
N ASP A 5 -1.17 27.08 7.72
CA ASP A 5 -2.10 26.56 8.71
C ASP A 5 -2.44 25.09 8.42
N ALA A 6 -2.65 24.78 7.12
CA ALA A 6 -2.90 23.41 6.68
C ALA A 6 -1.70 22.51 7.00
N ARG A 7 -0.48 22.98 6.70
CA ARG A 7 0.75 22.23 7.01
C ARG A 7 0.93 22.01 8.50
N ARG A 8 0.73 23.04 9.33
CA ARG A 8 0.82 22.89 10.80
C ARG A 8 -0.18 21.86 11.31
N LEU A 9 -1.44 21.93 10.87
CA LEU A 9 -2.46 20.94 11.24
C LEU A 9 -2.04 19.51 10.83
N HIS A 10 -1.44 19.37 9.66
CA HIS A 10 -0.99 18.08 9.13
C HIS A 10 0.21 17.51 9.88
N GLU A 11 1.07 18.36 10.45
CA GLU A 11 2.22 17.97 11.27
C GLU A 11 1.80 17.63 12.71
N GLU A 12 0.65 18.16 13.18
CA GLU A 12 0.13 17.97 14.54
C GLU A 12 -0.95 16.88 14.65
N THR A 13 -1.34 16.23 13.54
CA THR A 13 -2.42 15.22 13.53
C THR A 13 -1.98 13.92 12.87
N LEU A 14 -2.63 12.83 13.28
CA LEU A 14 -2.55 11.57 12.56
C LEU A 14 -3.46 11.62 11.34
N VAL A 15 -2.89 11.49 10.15
CA VAL A 15 -3.63 11.37 8.90
C VAL A 15 -3.75 9.90 8.53
N ILE A 16 -5.00 9.45 8.40
CA ILE A 16 -5.36 8.06 8.14
C ILE A 16 -6.21 8.02 6.87
N ASP A 17 -5.70 7.37 5.82
CA ASP A 17 -6.47 7.07 4.62
C ASP A 17 -7.34 5.84 4.86
N ALA A 18 -8.66 6.00 4.74
CA ALA A 18 -9.62 4.95 5.05
C ALA A 18 -9.78 3.90 3.95
N HIS A 19 -9.25 4.12 2.74
CA HIS A 19 -9.36 3.15 1.64
C HIS A 19 -8.35 3.39 0.53
N ASN A 20 -7.47 2.41 0.28
CA ASN A 20 -6.47 2.53 -0.75
C ASN A 20 -6.20 1.22 -1.51
N ASP A 21 -6.35 1.24 -2.84
CA ASP A 21 -6.16 0.10 -3.73
C ASP A 21 -4.68 -0.19 -4.08
N SER A 22 -3.73 0.33 -3.29
CA SER A 22 -2.31 0.31 -3.66
C SER A 22 -1.73 -1.08 -3.84
N ILE A 23 -2.20 -2.10 -3.12
CA ILE A 23 -1.72 -3.48 -3.32
C ILE A 23 -1.93 -3.90 -4.77
N VAL A 24 -3.17 -3.74 -5.27
CA VAL A 24 -3.52 -4.08 -6.65
C VAL A 24 -2.83 -3.13 -7.62
N ALA A 25 -2.69 -1.85 -7.30
CA ALA A 25 -2.00 -0.88 -8.15
C ALA A 25 -0.52 -1.25 -8.36
N LEU A 26 0.20 -1.59 -7.29
CA LEU A 26 1.62 -1.97 -7.34
C LEU A 26 1.83 -3.25 -8.16
N ILE A 27 1.02 -4.29 -7.90
CA ILE A 27 1.04 -5.53 -8.68
C ILE A 27 0.79 -5.24 -10.16
N ARG A 28 -0.26 -4.49 -10.48
CA ARG A 28 -0.61 -4.15 -11.87
C ARG A 28 0.39 -3.21 -12.56
N ARG A 29 1.34 -2.64 -11.83
CA ARG A 29 2.47 -1.87 -12.38
C ARG A 29 3.76 -2.66 -12.48
N GLY A 30 3.66 -3.99 -12.46
CA GLY A 30 4.78 -4.91 -12.65
C GLY A 30 5.40 -5.34 -11.34
N ASN A 31 4.55 -5.57 -10.32
CA ASN A 31 4.97 -5.86 -8.95
C ASN A 31 5.96 -4.82 -8.41
N LEU A 32 5.65 -3.54 -8.61
CA LEU A 32 6.42 -2.45 -8.04
C LEU A 32 6.60 -2.65 -6.55
N ARG A 33 7.76 -2.28 -6.04
CA ARG A 33 8.05 -2.38 -4.61
C ARG A 33 7.37 -1.24 -3.85
N LEU A 34 7.21 -1.40 -2.53
CA LEU A 34 6.50 -0.42 -1.70
C LEU A 34 7.25 0.92 -1.56
N ASP A 35 8.54 0.96 -1.88
CA ASP A 35 9.34 2.18 -2.05
C ASP A 35 9.21 2.82 -3.45
N GLY A 36 8.42 2.21 -4.34
CA GLY A 36 8.21 2.64 -5.72
C GLY A 36 9.27 2.15 -6.70
N ALA A 37 10.27 1.36 -6.26
CA ALA A 37 11.28 0.81 -7.14
C ALA A 37 10.74 -0.35 -8.00
N GLN A 38 11.32 -0.53 -9.18
CA GLN A 38 11.10 -1.71 -10.03
C GLN A 38 12.39 -2.50 -10.14
N ARG A 39 12.38 -3.79 -9.77
CA ARG A 39 13.51 -4.71 -9.99
C ARG A 39 13.27 -5.54 -11.27
N PRO A 40 14.33 -6.01 -11.94
CA PRO A 40 14.21 -6.76 -13.20
C PRO A 40 13.28 -7.98 -13.10
N ASP A 41 13.37 -8.72 -11.99
CA ASP A 41 12.65 -9.98 -11.80
C ASP A 41 11.22 -9.79 -11.25
N ASP A 42 10.84 -8.56 -10.88
CA ASP A 42 9.54 -8.31 -10.23
C ASP A 42 8.38 -8.63 -11.20
N ALA A 43 8.53 -8.29 -12.47
CA ALA A 43 7.55 -8.60 -13.50
C ALA A 43 7.44 -10.10 -13.82
N GLU A 44 8.41 -10.92 -13.41
CA GLU A 44 8.37 -12.39 -13.60
C GLU A 44 7.58 -13.09 -12.47
N ARG A 45 7.27 -12.37 -11.38
CA ARG A 45 6.45 -12.86 -10.25
C ARG A 45 4.96 -12.69 -10.53
N GLU A 46 4.51 -13.17 -11.68
CA GLU A 46 3.10 -13.07 -12.10
C GLU A 46 2.21 -13.95 -11.21
N GLY A 47 1.27 -13.31 -10.51
CA GLY A 47 0.26 -13.95 -9.69
C GLY A 47 -1.16 -13.86 -10.28
N ALA A 48 -2.14 -14.37 -9.55
CA ALA A 48 -3.55 -14.33 -9.92
C ALA A 48 -4.06 -12.91 -10.17
N VAL A 49 -3.58 -11.91 -9.42
CA VAL A 49 -3.95 -10.50 -9.60
C VAL A 49 -3.47 -9.99 -10.96
N ALA A 50 -2.19 -10.22 -11.30
CA ALA A 50 -1.62 -9.81 -12.57
C ALA A 50 -2.32 -10.50 -13.75
N TYR A 51 -2.60 -11.80 -13.63
CA TYR A 51 -3.30 -12.57 -14.65
C TYR A 51 -4.75 -12.07 -14.88
N LEU A 52 -5.50 -11.83 -13.80
CA LEU A 52 -6.93 -11.48 -13.88
C LEU A 52 -7.20 -10.00 -14.20
N ARG A 53 -6.33 -9.08 -13.75
CA ARG A 53 -6.52 -7.62 -13.93
C ARG A 53 -5.60 -7.00 -15.00
N GLN A 54 -4.63 -7.77 -15.49
CA GLN A 54 -3.59 -7.37 -16.42
C GLN A 54 -2.72 -6.20 -15.93
N TYR A 55 -1.50 -6.13 -16.46
CA TYR A 55 -0.62 -4.99 -16.21
C TYR A 55 -1.13 -3.72 -16.91
N ILE A 56 -0.94 -2.59 -16.24
CA ILE A 56 -1.13 -1.27 -16.83
C ILE A 56 0.22 -0.78 -17.35
N ARG A 57 0.29 -0.44 -18.64
CA ARG A 57 1.50 0.06 -19.31
C ARG A 57 1.50 1.60 -19.38
N PRO A 58 2.68 2.26 -19.36
CA PRO A 58 3.99 1.66 -19.07
C PRO A 58 4.05 1.14 -17.63
N LEU A 59 4.91 0.14 -17.41
CA LEU A 59 5.18 -0.37 -16.06
C LEU A 59 5.88 0.72 -15.23
N GLY A 60 5.76 0.65 -13.91
CA GLY A 60 6.44 1.60 -13.03
C GLY A 60 5.77 2.97 -12.85
N GLU A 61 4.94 3.41 -13.79
CA GLU A 61 4.39 4.76 -13.76
C GLU A 61 3.00 4.86 -13.11
N GLY A 62 2.70 6.04 -12.54
CA GLY A 62 1.34 6.42 -12.15
C GLY A 62 0.81 5.78 -10.86
N ILE A 63 1.68 5.26 -9.99
CA ILE A 63 1.27 4.86 -8.63
C ILE A 63 1.03 6.11 -7.76
N GLN A 64 -0.08 6.09 -7.02
CA GLN A 64 -0.50 7.21 -6.17
C GLN A 64 0.12 7.15 -4.78
N LEU A 65 0.55 5.96 -4.34
CA LEU A 65 1.08 5.72 -3.02
C LEU A 65 2.26 4.75 -3.08
N ASP A 66 3.31 5.14 -2.39
CA ASP A 66 4.51 4.41 -2.01
C ASP A 66 5.00 5.03 -0.68
N ILE A 67 5.97 4.42 0.00
CA ILE A 67 6.48 4.93 1.29
C ILE A 67 6.95 6.39 1.16
N GLY A 68 7.62 6.73 0.06
CA GLY A 68 8.12 8.09 -0.19
C GLY A 68 6.98 9.11 -0.27
N LYS A 69 5.94 8.82 -1.05
CA LYS A 69 4.75 9.66 -1.20
C LYS A 69 3.93 9.73 0.08
N MET A 70 3.80 8.63 0.83
CA MET A 70 3.14 8.65 2.13
C MET A 70 3.85 9.62 3.08
N ARG A 71 5.18 9.53 3.18
CA ARG A 71 5.97 10.45 4.02
C ARG A 71 5.89 11.89 3.52
N GLN A 72 6.02 12.12 2.21
CA GLN A 72 5.92 13.46 1.63
C GLN A 72 4.53 14.09 1.83
N GLY A 73 3.48 13.28 1.72
CA GLY A 73 2.09 13.66 1.93
C GLY A 73 1.68 13.70 3.40
N GLY A 74 2.59 13.39 4.34
CA GLY A 74 2.32 13.36 5.78
C GLY A 74 1.32 12.27 6.23
N LEU A 75 1.11 11.24 5.42
CA LEU A 75 0.21 10.13 5.75
C LEU A 75 0.85 9.26 6.83
N ASN A 76 0.11 8.93 7.89
CA ASN A 76 0.61 8.08 8.97
C ASN A 76 0.12 6.65 8.84
N ALA A 77 -1.11 6.46 8.34
CA ALA A 77 -1.69 5.14 8.16
C ALA A 77 -2.58 5.09 6.93
N ALA A 78 -2.73 3.89 6.36
CA ALA A 78 -3.69 3.62 5.30
C ALA A 78 -4.32 2.24 5.46
N PHE A 79 -5.59 2.14 5.07
CA PHE A 79 -6.25 0.87 4.82
C PHE A 79 -5.88 0.41 3.41
N PHE A 80 -5.03 -0.61 3.33
CA PHE A 80 -4.64 -1.25 2.08
C PHE A 80 -5.68 -2.31 1.73
N ALA A 81 -6.58 -1.93 0.83
CA ALA A 81 -7.72 -2.72 0.42
C ALA A 81 -7.38 -3.66 -0.74
N VAL A 82 -8.01 -4.83 -0.73
CA VAL A 82 -8.04 -5.75 -1.87
C VAL A 82 -9.50 -5.91 -2.33
N ASP A 83 -9.88 -5.14 -3.36
CA ASP A 83 -11.16 -5.28 -4.07
C ASP A 83 -11.27 -6.66 -4.74
N CYS A 84 -12.18 -7.47 -4.19
CA CYS A 84 -12.53 -8.80 -4.67
C CYS A 84 -13.82 -8.81 -5.50
N THR A 85 -14.29 -7.68 -6.05
CA THR A 85 -15.53 -7.65 -6.83
C THR A 85 -15.44 -8.39 -8.18
N ARG A 86 -14.28 -8.38 -8.85
CA ARG A 86 -14.09 -8.99 -10.18
C ARG A 86 -13.56 -10.43 -10.25
N PRO A 87 -12.79 -10.99 -9.29
CA PRO A 87 -12.27 -12.36 -9.36
C PRO A 87 -13.35 -13.43 -9.06
N TRP A 88 -14.41 -13.49 -9.86
CA TRP A 88 -15.51 -14.44 -9.68
C TRP A 88 -15.04 -15.90 -9.73
N GLY A 89 -15.41 -16.67 -8.70
CA GLY A 89 -15.00 -18.06 -8.53
C GLY A 89 -13.56 -18.25 -8.05
N ASN A 90 -12.75 -17.17 -7.98
CA ASN A 90 -11.35 -17.19 -7.59
C ASN A 90 -10.99 -16.15 -6.51
N HIS A 91 -11.99 -15.61 -5.81
CA HIS A 91 -11.81 -14.54 -4.81
C HIS A 91 -10.72 -14.86 -3.77
N LEU A 92 -10.73 -16.09 -3.24
CA LEU A 92 -9.74 -16.52 -2.26
C LEU A 92 -8.32 -16.53 -2.84
N LEU A 93 -8.14 -17.10 -4.04
CA LEU A 93 -6.85 -17.13 -4.71
C LEU A 93 -6.33 -15.71 -4.99
N TYR A 94 -7.20 -14.83 -5.49
CA TYR A 94 -6.86 -13.43 -5.76
C TYR A 94 -6.47 -12.68 -4.48
N LEU A 95 -7.23 -12.86 -3.40
CA LEU A 95 -6.94 -12.24 -2.12
C LEU A 95 -5.62 -12.73 -1.52
N MET A 96 -5.38 -14.04 -1.56
CA MET A 96 -4.14 -14.62 -1.05
C MET A 96 -2.92 -14.17 -1.84
N ASP A 97 -3.04 -14.04 -3.16
CA ASP A 97 -1.97 -13.50 -4.02
C ASP A 97 -1.67 -12.04 -3.66
N ALA A 98 -2.70 -11.20 -3.57
CA ALA A 98 -2.57 -9.78 -3.23
C ALA A 98 -1.95 -9.56 -1.84
N LEU A 99 -2.50 -10.21 -0.81
CA LEU A 99 -2.01 -10.08 0.56
C LEU A 99 -0.63 -10.74 0.73
N GLY A 100 -0.37 -11.87 0.05
CA GLY A 100 0.93 -12.53 0.08
C GLY A 100 2.04 -11.65 -0.47
N TYR A 101 1.80 -11.00 -1.61
CA TYR A 101 2.70 -9.98 -2.15
C TYR A 101 2.94 -8.85 -1.11
N PHE A 102 1.87 -8.28 -0.55
CA PHE A 102 2.00 -7.13 0.34
C PHE A 102 2.67 -7.47 1.68
N LEU A 103 2.40 -8.64 2.25
CA LEU A 103 3.08 -9.11 3.46
C LEU A 103 4.59 -9.25 3.24
N GLY A 104 5.01 -9.77 2.09
CA GLY A 104 6.43 -9.83 1.72
C GLY A 104 7.07 -8.45 1.61
N GLU A 105 6.33 -7.45 1.11
CA GLU A 105 6.79 -6.07 1.09
C GLU A 105 6.93 -5.47 2.49
N ILE A 106 5.95 -5.70 3.38
CA ILE A 106 6.03 -5.22 4.76
C ILE A 106 7.20 -5.88 5.51
N GLU A 107 7.50 -7.15 5.25
CA GLU A 107 8.68 -7.82 5.81
C GLU A 107 9.99 -7.17 5.35
N GLU A 108 10.14 -6.88 4.04
CA GLU A 108 11.34 -6.19 3.52
C GLU A 108 11.46 -4.75 4.09
N PHE A 109 10.36 -4.01 4.12
CA PHE A 109 10.32 -2.60 4.53
C PHE A 109 9.91 -2.39 6.00
N GLY A 110 10.12 -3.40 6.86
CA GLY A 110 9.71 -3.37 8.28
C GLY A 110 10.36 -2.27 9.13
N ALA A 111 11.44 -1.66 8.63
CA ALA A 111 12.05 -0.47 9.23
C ALA A 111 11.18 0.79 9.03
N ASP A 112 10.36 0.82 7.98
CA ASP A 112 9.59 1.98 7.55
C ASP A 112 8.09 1.84 7.77
N ILE A 113 7.55 0.62 7.73
CA ILE A 113 6.11 0.34 7.81
C ILE A 113 5.82 -0.96 8.56
N LEU A 114 4.67 -1.05 9.23
CA LEU A 114 4.22 -2.27 9.90
C LEU A 114 2.72 -2.53 9.70
N ILE A 115 2.29 -3.77 9.92
CA ILE A 115 0.86 -4.12 10.00
C ILE A 115 0.28 -3.67 11.35
N ALA A 116 -0.78 -2.88 11.30
CA ALA A 116 -1.55 -2.46 12.46
C ALA A 116 -2.87 -3.26 12.56
N HIS A 117 -3.14 -3.84 13.73
CA HIS A 117 -4.38 -4.57 14.01
C HIS A 117 -5.32 -3.78 14.94
N SER A 118 -4.86 -2.64 15.44
CA SER A 118 -5.57 -1.82 16.41
C SER A 118 -5.17 -0.35 16.28
N ALA A 119 -5.99 0.54 16.85
CA ALA A 119 -5.64 1.95 16.97
C ALA A 119 -4.31 2.15 17.73
N SER A 120 -4.07 1.36 18.77
CA SER A 120 -2.81 1.38 19.52
C SER A 120 -1.58 0.99 18.69
N ASP A 121 -1.74 0.14 17.67
CA ASP A 121 -0.63 -0.18 16.76
C ASP A 121 -0.32 1.00 15.83
N ILE A 122 -1.34 1.77 15.43
CA ILE A 122 -1.15 3.00 14.63
C ILE A 122 -0.40 4.05 15.45
N GLU A 123 -0.81 4.26 16.70
CA GLU A 123 -0.12 5.17 17.63
C GLU A 123 1.33 4.73 17.87
N ARG A 124 1.57 3.42 18.06
CA ARG A 124 2.92 2.85 18.21
C ARG A 124 3.76 3.08 16.95
N ALA A 125 3.23 2.81 15.76
CA ALA A 125 3.93 3.04 14.50
C ALA A 125 4.36 4.50 14.36
N HIS A 126 3.45 5.44 14.64
CA HIS A 126 3.77 6.86 14.61
C HIS A 126 4.88 7.23 15.60
N ALA A 127 4.81 6.75 16.84
CA ALA A 127 5.85 6.98 17.85
C ALA A 127 7.21 6.38 17.45
N GLU A 128 7.22 5.29 16.68
CA GLU A 128 8.43 4.67 16.11
C GLU A 128 8.88 5.29 14.78
N ASN A 129 8.25 6.38 14.32
CA ASN A 129 8.49 7.02 13.02
C ASN A 129 8.27 6.09 11.79
N LYS A 130 7.37 5.12 11.97
CA LYS A 130 6.90 4.18 10.94
C LYS A 130 5.51 4.55 10.44
N LEU A 131 5.21 4.09 9.24
CA LEU A 131 3.87 4.07 8.68
C LEU A 131 3.10 2.86 9.22
N ALA A 132 1.78 2.97 9.28
CA ALA A 132 0.90 1.85 9.62
C ALA A 132 0.09 1.39 8.39
N ALA A 133 0.12 0.10 8.11
CA ALA A 133 -0.72 -0.54 7.12
C ALA A 133 -1.82 -1.33 7.82
N ILE A 134 -3.07 -1.05 7.48
CA ILE A 134 -4.22 -1.84 7.92
C ILE A 134 -4.67 -2.67 6.72
N LEU A 135 -4.79 -3.99 6.89
CA LEU A 135 -5.27 -4.86 5.81
C LEU A 135 -6.80 -4.80 5.75
N ALA A 136 -7.34 -4.57 4.55
CA ALA A 136 -8.77 -4.54 4.31
C ALA A 136 -9.15 -5.45 3.13
N VAL A 137 -10.32 -6.08 3.24
CA VAL A 137 -10.97 -6.82 2.15
C VAL A 137 -12.20 -6.04 1.75
N GLU A 138 -12.31 -5.73 0.46
CA GLU A 138 -13.47 -5.04 -0.14
C GLU A 138 -14.22 -5.99 -1.08
#